data_AF-A0AAF0PCZ0-F1
#
_entry.id   AF-A0AAF0PCZ0-F1
#
_cell.length_a   1.000
_cell.length_b   1.000
_cell.length_c   1.000
_cell.angle_alpha   90.00
_cell.angle_beta   90.00
_cell.angle_gamma   90.00
#
_symmetry.space_group_name_H-M   'P 1'
#
loop_
_entity.id
_entity.type
_entity.pdbx_description
1 polymer ?
#
loop_
_entity_poly.entity_id
_entity_poly.type
_entity_poly.pdbx_seq_one_letter_code
_entity_poly.pdbx_strand_id
1 'polypeptide(L)'
;MADETPRLGLGTYEPGDEWDHTDTVEAVDRHAIVHGPIADRPETGEYDDELYHATDQGITWRWDGASEDWVYFGGRGSPERPVPGTSHFEAATMTRASTAESPVWNVEAHGIEGDGETEVGAAVHALLETVHEAGGGIVYFPPGRYLLERTPLIGDDTILQGAGPATVLEGPRPESEEGRALLSNRGFDATGYDGASNWAVRDLRIDAPESTGIMPAHAENVRLEGIYGDRIYYHHVDVVSSKNVTVDGYWATRGGEGDSDAPVQFDNQNAGTGVNGVWDGKRESLVTDDGTPTRNCTLANFEIDPTNGPEYGVHLHRDGTESITIEDGYITGCGYAAIRADTGSRFSDLTIDAVSCIDNARGISLGHVADGRRELTISNVTIRTDDDATAAGSGLYAAGFDGATVSNVVIDGAFTNAVVFDDMDDLKLTGITATGARHQAFRFREGVDATLTTARAADCGTVGVYVGPDSSVAYGGVTFEDVGQRVEVDGDLREWVTS
;
A
#
# COMPACT_ATOMS: atom_id res chain seq x y z
N MET A 1 10.76 -57.95 -62.24
CA MET A 1 9.89 -56.82 -61.87
C MET A 1 10.61 -56.03 -60.78
N ALA A 2 11.66 -55.31 -61.19
CA ALA A 2 12.27 -54.25 -60.41
C ALA A 2 12.37 -53.11 -61.42
N ASP A 3 11.22 -52.53 -61.72
CA ASP A 3 11.18 -51.32 -62.52
C ASP A 3 11.74 -50.20 -61.66
N GLU A 4 12.59 -49.41 -62.31
CA GLU A 4 13.41 -48.35 -61.79
C GLU A 4 12.58 -47.41 -60.90
N THR A 5 13.10 -47.07 -59.71
CA THR A 5 12.64 -45.92 -58.91
C THR A 5 13.59 -44.75 -59.18
N PRO A 6 13.42 -44.00 -60.29
CA PRO A 6 14.35 -42.94 -60.71
C PRO A 6 14.47 -41.77 -59.71
N ARG A 7 13.64 -41.71 -58.66
CA ARG A 7 13.63 -40.61 -57.69
C ARG A 7 14.76 -40.66 -56.65
N LEU A 8 15.27 -41.85 -56.32
CA LEU A 8 16.28 -41.97 -55.24
C LEU A 8 17.73 -41.87 -55.74
N GLY A 9 17.97 -41.81 -57.06
CA GLY A 9 19.33 -41.74 -57.61
C GLY A 9 20.24 -42.94 -57.25
N LEU A 10 19.67 -44.05 -56.78
CA LEU A 10 20.39 -45.20 -56.19
C LEU A 10 21.15 -46.08 -57.21
N GLY A 11 21.62 -45.51 -58.33
CA GLY A 11 22.32 -46.22 -59.40
C GLY A 11 23.54 -45.50 -59.98
N THR A 12 24.01 -44.40 -59.39
CA THR A 12 25.09 -43.57 -59.94
C THR A 12 26.45 -43.75 -59.28
N TYR A 13 26.66 -44.79 -58.47
CA TYR A 13 27.96 -45.02 -57.82
C TYR A 13 28.87 -45.82 -58.76
N GLU A 14 30.06 -45.28 -59.04
CA GLU A 14 31.06 -45.98 -59.86
C GLU A 14 31.91 -46.93 -59.00
N PRO A 15 32.43 -48.04 -59.57
CA PRO A 15 33.28 -48.97 -58.83
C PRO A 15 34.55 -48.27 -58.29
N GLY A 16 34.60 -48.00 -56.99
CA GLY A 16 35.74 -47.37 -56.31
C GLY A 16 35.39 -46.32 -55.26
N ASP A 17 34.12 -45.88 -55.20
CA ASP A 17 33.66 -44.94 -54.17
C ASP A 17 33.63 -45.61 -52.78
N GLU A 18 34.19 -44.93 -51.76
CA GLU A 18 34.09 -45.35 -50.35
C GLU A 18 32.66 -45.13 -49.86
N TRP A 19 31.79 -46.11 -50.13
CA TRP A 19 30.38 -46.07 -49.77
C TRP A 19 30.21 -46.31 -48.26
N ASP A 20 29.65 -45.33 -47.56
CA ASP A 20 29.16 -45.50 -46.20
C ASP A 20 27.65 -45.79 -46.23
N HIS A 21 27.22 -46.86 -45.56
CA HIS A 21 25.82 -47.22 -45.42
C HIS A 21 24.94 -46.09 -44.85
N THR A 22 25.54 -45.16 -44.10
CA THR A 22 24.88 -43.97 -43.57
C THR A 22 24.39 -43.02 -44.67
N ASP A 23 25.12 -42.87 -45.77
CA ASP A 23 24.77 -41.96 -46.88
C ASP A 23 23.48 -42.41 -47.60
N THR A 24 23.26 -43.72 -47.69
CA THR A 24 22.05 -44.28 -48.32
C THR A 24 20.84 -44.12 -47.42
N VAL A 25 21.02 -44.29 -46.10
CA VAL A 25 19.95 -44.05 -45.13
C VAL A 25 19.59 -42.57 -45.10
N GLU A 26 20.56 -41.66 -45.07
CA GLU A 26 20.29 -40.22 -45.10
C GLU A 26 19.67 -39.75 -46.42
N ALA A 27 20.10 -40.31 -47.56
CA ALA A 27 19.50 -39.98 -48.86
C ALA A 27 18.05 -40.45 -48.95
N VAL A 28 17.75 -41.67 -48.45
CA VAL A 28 16.39 -42.20 -48.35
C VAL A 28 15.55 -41.35 -47.39
N ASP A 29 16.06 -41.02 -46.20
CA ASP A 29 15.32 -40.23 -45.20
C ASP A 29 14.99 -38.82 -45.71
N ARG A 30 15.93 -38.20 -46.45
CA ARG A 30 15.76 -36.86 -47.04
C ARG A 30 14.84 -36.83 -48.27
N HIS A 31 14.63 -37.97 -48.94
CA HIS A 31 13.78 -38.07 -50.14
C HIS A 31 12.44 -38.78 -49.87
N ALA A 32 12.32 -39.54 -48.77
CA ALA A 32 11.12 -40.30 -48.43
C ALA A 32 10.07 -39.46 -47.69
N ILE A 33 10.48 -38.35 -47.07
CA ILE A 33 9.60 -37.45 -46.32
C ILE A 33 9.66 -36.06 -46.93
N VAL A 34 8.52 -35.57 -47.42
CA VAL A 34 8.36 -34.18 -47.85
C VAL A 34 8.11 -33.32 -46.62
N HIS A 35 8.80 -32.18 -46.49
CA HIS A 35 8.65 -31.26 -45.36
C HIS A 35 8.11 -29.91 -45.83
N GLY A 36 7.18 -29.34 -45.06
CA GLY A 36 6.68 -27.99 -45.29
C GLY A 36 5.52 -27.62 -44.35
N PRO A 37 4.98 -26.39 -44.43
CA PRO A 37 3.74 -26.02 -43.74
C PRO A 37 2.57 -26.93 -44.16
N ILE A 38 1.57 -27.15 -43.30
CA ILE A 38 0.40 -27.98 -43.66
C ILE A 38 -0.33 -27.47 -44.90
N ALA A 39 -0.30 -26.16 -45.14
CA ALA A 39 -0.92 -25.52 -46.31
C ALA A 39 -0.27 -25.92 -47.64
N ASP A 40 0.98 -26.37 -47.60
CA ASP A 40 1.74 -26.81 -48.78
C ASP A 40 1.66 -28.34 -48.97
N ARG A 41 0.92 -29.06 -48.10
CA ARG A 41 0.72 -30.50 -48.26
C ARG A 41 -0.07 -30.75 -49.56
N PRO A 42 0.45 -31.58 -50.49
CA PRO A 42 -0.25 -31.85 -51.73
C PRO A 42 -1.59 -32.53 -51.48
N GLU A 43 -2.58 -32.24 -52.33
CA GLU A 43 -3.93 -32.83 -52.23
C GLU A 43 -3.91 -34.36 -52.37
N THR A 44 -2.97 -34.89 -53.15
CA THR A 44 -2.80 -36.32 -53.40
C THR A 44 -1.34 -36.73 -53.22
N GLY A 45 -1.10 -37.93 -52.71
CA GLY A 45 0.23 -38.56 -52.74
C GLY A 45 0.56 -39.13 -54.11
N GLU A 46 1.83 -39.13 -54.48
CA GLU A 46 2.37 -39.73 -55.69
C GLU A 46 2.43 -41.26 -55.62
N TYR A 47 2.54 -41.83 -54.40
CA TYR A 47 2.56 -43.27 -54.17
C TYR A 47 2.05 -43.62 -52.77
N ASP A 48 1.57 -44.85 -52.62
CA ASP A 48 1.11 -45.39 -51.33
C ASP A 48 2.23 -45.35 -50.28
N ASP A 49 1.88 -45.00 -49.05
CA ASP A 49 2.80 -44.74 -47.93
C ASP A 49 3.74 -43.52 -48.10
N GLU A 50 3.50 -42.59 -49.03
CA GLU A 50 4.24 -41.32 -49.09
C GLU A 50 4.07 -40.53 -47.78
N LEU A 51 5.16 -39.96 -47.25
CA LEU A 51 5.15 -39.22 -45.99
C LEU A 51 5.27 -37.70 -46.21
N TYR A 52 4.41 -36.93 -45.53
CA TYR A 52 4.49 -35.48 -45.46
C TYR A 52 4.58 -35.01 -44.01
N HIS A 53 5.69 -34.38 -43.63
CA HIS A 53 5.85 -33.78 -42.31
C HIS A 53 5.50 -32.29 -42.33
N ALA A 54 4.32 -31.97 -41.79
CA ALA A 54 3.83 -30.62 -41.59
C ALA A 54 4.63 -29.94 -40.45
N THR A 55 5.63 -29.14 -40.80
CA THR A 55 6.61 -28.59 -39.84
C THR A 55 6.02 -27.59 -38.86
N ASP A 56 4.97 -26.89 -39.27
CA ASP A 56 4.21 -25.91 -38.45
C ASP A 56 3.29 -26.59 -37.44
N GLN A 57 2.86 -27.83 -37.70
CA GLN A 57 2.05 -28.63 -36.78
C GLN A 57 2.86 -29.67 -36.02
N GLY A 58 4.06 -30.02 -36.50
CA GLY A 58 4.82 -31.15 -36.00
C GLY A 58 4.10 -32.49 -36.21
N ILE A 59 3.32 -32.61 -37.30
CA ILE A 59 2.53 -33.79 -37.65
C ILE A 59 3.06 -34.40 -38.95
N THR A 60 3.30 -35.71 -38.93
CA THR A 60 3.57 -36.53 -40.11
C THR A 60 2.28 -37.19 -40.58
N TRP A 61 1.97 -36.95 -41.84
CA TRP A 61 0.89 -37.57 -42.60
C TRP A 61 1.46 -38.65 -43.49
N ARG A 62 0.66 -39.67 -43.77
CA ARG A 62 0.97 -40.75 -44.71
C ARG A 62 -0.14 -40.86 -45.74
N TRP A 63 0.20 -40.88 -47.01
CA TRP A 63 -0.77 -41.15 -48.07
C TRP A 63 -1.21 -42.61 -48.01
N ASP A 64 -2.51 -42.85 -47.91
CA ASP A 64 -3.11 -44.19 -47.99
C ASP A 64 -3.82 -44.31 -49.34
N GLY A 65 -3.19 -45.04 -50.26
CA GLY A 65 -3.69 -45.25 -51.61
C GLY A 65 -5.01 -46.01 -51.68
N ALA A 66 -5.40 -46.73 -50.61
CA ALA A 66 -6.69 -47.41 -50.55
C ALA A 66 -7.84 -46.46 -50.17
N SER A 67 -7.55 -45.41 -49.38
CA SER A 67 -8.54 -44.38 -49.03
C SER A 67 -8.51 -43.17 -49.97
N GLU A 68 -7.49 -43.06 -50.84
CA GLU A 68 -7.22 -41.87 -51.65
C GLU A 68 -7.13 -40.58 -50.79
N ASP A 69 -6.53 -40.70 -49.58
CA ASP A 69 -6.42 -39.58 -48.64
C ASP A 69 -5.15 -39.67 -47.77
N TRP A 70 -4.76 -38.54 -47.20
CA TRP A 70 -3.69 -38.43 -46.21
C TRP A 70 -4.19 -38.82 -44.82
N VAL A 71 -3.70 -39.93 -44.30
CA VAL A 71 -3.99 -40.38 -42.94
C VAL A 71 -2.92 -39.94 -41.96
N TYR A 72 -3.31 -39.67 -40.72
CA TYR A 72 -2.36 -39.38 -39.65
C TYR A 72 -1.42 -40.57 -39.43
N PHE A 73 -0.11 -40.32 -39.43
CA PHE A 73 0.92 -41.34 -39.23
C PHE A 73 1.60 -41.21 -37.86
N GLY A 74 1.98 -40.00 -37.46
CA GLY A 74 2.64 -39.72 -36.18
C GLY A 74 2.90 -38.22 -35.98
N GLY A 75 3.26 -37.77 -34.78
CA GLY A 75 3.51 -36.34 -34.52
C GLY A 75 3.06 -35.86 -33.13
N ARG A 76 3.21 -34.56 -32.86
CA ARG A 76 2.97 -33.92 -31.55
C ARG A 76 1.48 -33.61 -31.27
N GLY A 77 0.58 -34.52 -31.62
CA GLY A 77 -0.81 -34.57 -31.12
C GLY A 77 -1.92 -34.17 -32.10
N SER A 78 -3.11 -34.72 -31.88
CA SER A 78 -4.39 -34.33 -32.52
C SER A 78 -5.46 -34.12 -31.44
N PRO A 79 -6.64 -33.55 -31.76
CA PRO A 79 -7.76 -33.44 -30.82
C PRO A 79 -8.17 -34.79 -30.19
N GLU A 80 -8.09 -35.89 -30.93
CA GLU A 80 -8.40 -37.23 -30.40
C GLU A 80 -7.23 -37.89 -29.64
N ARG A 81 -6.01 -37.34 -29.75
CA ARG A 81 -4.78 -37.85 -29.10
C ARG A 81 -3.88 -36.69 -28.65
N PRO A 82 -4.24 -35.98 -27.57
CA PRO A 82 -3.45 -34.85 -27.06
C PRO A 82 -2.12 -35.33 -26.46
N VAL A 83 -1.09 -34.50 -26.54
CA VAL A 83 0.23 -34.80 -25.97
C VAL A 83 0.17 -34.70 -24.44
N PRO A 84 0.62 -35.71 -23.69
CA PRO A 84 0.74 -35.63 -22.24
C PRO A 84 1.63 -34.47 -21.81
N GLY A 85 1.12 -33.54 -21.00
CA GLY A 85 1.86 -32.38 -20.50
C GLY A 85 1.66 -31.08 -21.29
N THR A 86 0.86 -31.07 -22.36
CA THR A 86 0.44 -29.84 -23.05
C THR A 86 -1.08 -29.78 -23.12
N SER A 87 -1.66 -28.60 -22.92
CA SER A 87 -3.10 -28.38 -23.09
C SER A 87 -3.35 -27.64 -24.40
N HIS A 88 -4.16 -28.22 -25.28
CA HIS A 88 -4.71 -27.53 -26.45
C HIS A 88 -6.11 -27.02 -26.09
N PHE A 89 -6.33 -25.72 -26.20
CA PHE A 89 -7.63 -25.09 -26.02
C PHE A 89 -8.00 -24.41 -27.34
N GLU A 90 -9.17 -24.73 -27.91
CA GLU A 90 -9.68 -24.03 -29.11
C GLU A 90 -9.96 -22.54 -28.84
N ALA A 91 -10.32 -22.24 -27.58
CA ALA A 91 -10.31 -20.92 -26.99
C ALA A 91 -10.18 -21.05 -25.47
N ALA A 92 -9.43 -20.16 -24.82
CA ALA A 92 -9.36 -20.05 -23.37
C ALA A 92 -9.67 -18.60 -22.98
N THR A 93 -10.70 -18.41 -22.16
CA THR A 93 -10.93 -17.12 -21.50
C THR A 93 -10.22 -17.17 -20.15
N MET A 94 -9.04 -16.58 -20.08
CA MET A 94 -8.25 -16.51 -18.84
C MET A 94 -8.48 -15.15 -18.18
N THR A 95 -8.90 -15.17 -16.91
CA THR A 95 -8.98 -13.97 -16.07
C THR A 95 -7.62 -13.61 -15.46
N ARG A 96 -6.74 -14.59 -15.23
CA ARG A 96 -5.38 -14.39 -14.70
C ARG A 96 -4.47 -15.56 -15.07
N ALA A 97 -3.23 -15.28 -15.47
CA ALA A 97 -2.17 -16.27 -15.68
C ALA A 97 -0.91 -15.81 -14.93
N SER A 98 -0.16 -16.73 -14.34
CA SER A 98 1.15 -16.46 -13.73
C SER A 98 2.12 -17.58 -14.08
N THR A 99 3.39 -17.23 -14.28
CA THR A 99 4.49 -18.17 -14.50
C THR A 99 5.04 -18.68 -13.17
N ALA A 100 5.71 -19.84 -13.19
CA ALA A 100 6.32 -20.41 -11.98
C ALA A 100 7.42 -19.52 -11.35
N GLU A 101 8.00 -18.62 -12.15
CA GLU A 101 8.88 -17.55 -11.68
C GLU A 101 8.19 -16.21 -11.96
N SER A 102 8.01 -15.37 -10.94
CA SER A 102 7.56 -13.99 -11.12
C SER A 102 8.70 -13.19 -11.77
N PRO A 103 8.46 -12.48 -12.90
CA PRO A 103 9.52 -11.72 -13.54
C PRO A 103 10.01 -10.60 -12.62
N VAL A 104 11.32 -10.54 -12.42
CA VAL A 104 12.00 -9.42 -11.76
C VAL A 104 12.55 -8.52 -12.86
N TRP A 105 12.03 -7.30 -12.91
CA TRP A 105 12.39 -6.25 -13.85
C TRP A 105 13.38 -5.30 -13.17
N ASN A 106 14.68 -5.56 -13.31
CA ASN A 106 15.71 -4.66 -12.76
C ASN A 106 15.77 -3.39 -13.63
N VAL A 107 15.53 -2.22 -13.03
CA VAL A 107 15.47 -0.94 -13.74
C VAL A 107 16.76 -0.63 -14.53
N GLU A 108 17.93 -1.02 -14.03
CA GLU A 108 19.21 -0.81 -14.73
C GLU A 108 19.30 -1.59 -16.05
N ALA A 109 18.67 -2.76 -16.14
CA ALA A 109 18.60 -3.54 -17.37
C ALA A 109 17.77 -2.85 -18.47
N HIS A 110 16.99 -1.83 -18.09
CA HIS A 110 16.19 -0.99 -18.97
C HIS A 110 16.81 0.42 -19.15
N GLY A 111 18.06 0.62 -18.73
CA GLY A 111 18.76 1.90 -18.90
C GLY A 111 18.31 3.01 -17.95
N ILE A 112 17.64 2.66 -16.85
CA ILE A 112 17.24 3.60 -15.79
C ILE A 112 18.38 3.68 -14.78
N GLU A 113 19.04 4.83 -14.71
CA GLU A 113 20.20 5.07 -13.87
C GLU A 113 19.80 5.72 -12.54
N GLY A 114 20.41 5.27 -11.44
CA GLY A 114 20.22 5.82 -10.09
C GLY A 114 21.38 6.73 -9.67
N ASP A 115 21.83 7.62 -10.56
CA ASP A 115 23.01 8.47 -10.38
C ASP A 115 22.74 9.76 -9.56
N GLY A 116 21.48 10.10 -9.33
CA GLY A 116 21.05 11.33 -8.68
C GLY A 116 21.15 12.59 -9.53
N GLU A 117 21.41 12.46 -10.83
CA GLU A 117 21.51 13.57 -11.79
C GLU A 117 20.54 13.40 -12.98
N THR A 118 20.34 12.16 -13.41
CA THR A 118 19.49 11.82 -14.56
C THR A 118 18.02 11.76 -14.14
N GLU A 119 17.18 12.52 -14.84
CA GLU A 119 15.71 12.41 -14.77
C GLU A 119 15.26 11.10 -15.41
N VAL A 120 14.58 10.26 -14.62
CA VAL A 120 14.20 8.89 -15.02
C VAL A 120 12.71 8.60 -14.85
N GLY A 121 11.90 9.53 -14.36
CA GLY A 121 10.47 9.36 -14.12
C GLY A 121 9.71 8.88 -15.35
N ALA A 122 10.01 9.41 -16.54
CA ALA A 122 9.42 8.95 -17.80
C ALA A 122 9.78 7.49 -18.14
N ALA A 123 11.05 7.10 -17.98
CA ALA A 123 11.51 5.75 -18.26
C ALA A 123 10.95 4.73 -17.24
N VAL A 124 10.92 5.10 -15.96
CA VAL A 124 10.30 4.30 -14.90
C VAL A 124 8.81 4.09 -15.16
N HIS A 125 8.08 5.14 -15.55
CA HIS A 125 6.67 5.00 -15.88
C HIS A 125 6.45 4.04 -17.06
N ALA A 126 7.22 4.16 -18.15
CA ALA A 126 7.10 3.26 -19.30
C ALA A 126 7.42 1.80 -18.94
N LEU A 127 8.39 1.57 -18.05
CA LEU A 127 8.67 0.23 -17.53
C LEU A 127 7.49 -0.31 -16.73
N LEU A 128 6.87 0.50 -15.86
CA LEU A 128 5.69 0.09 -15.10
C LEU A 128 4.48 -0.22 -16.00
N GLU A 129 4.30 0.50 -17.11
CA GLU A 129 3.29 0.16 -18.11
C GLU A 129 3.56 -1.22 -18.74
N THR A 130 4.83 -1.48 -19.11
CA THR A 130 5.24 -2.78 -19.65
C THR A 130 5.00 -3.92 -18.66
N VAL A 131 5.32 -3.70 -17.39
CA VAL A 131 5.12 -4.68 -16.30
C VAL A 131 3.64 -4.95 -16.09
N HIS A 132 2.82 -3.90 -16.09
CA HIS A 132 1.37 -4.04 -16.00
C HIS A 132 0.79 -4.82 -17.18
N GLU A 133 1.20 -4.50 -18.41
CA GLU A 133 0.80 -5.24 -19.62
C GLU A 133 1.24 -6.72 -19.60
N ALA A 134 2.35 -7.02 -18.92
CA ALA A 134 2.82 -8.38 -18.67
C ALA A 134 2.07 -9.09 -17.52
N GLY A 135 1.11 -8.45 -16.87
CA GLY A 135 0.31 -9.00 -15.78
C GLY A 135 0.91 -8.80 -14.38
N GLY A 136 1.81 -7.83 -14.22
CA GLY A 136 2.47 -7.50 -12.96
C GLY A 136 3.87 -8.12 -12.82
N GLY A 137 4.41 -8.09 -11.60
CA GLY A 137 5.75 -8.58 -11.29
C GLY A 137 6.49 -7.71 -10.28
N ILE A 138 7.79 -7.95 -10.12
CA ILE A 138 8.64 -7.16 -9.23
C ILE A 138 9.47 -6.21 -10.07
N VAL A 139 9.36 -4.91 -9.85
CA VAL A 139 10.27 -3.90 -10.41
C VAL A 139 11.32 -3.58 -9.36
N TYR A 140 12.55 -4.01 -9.62
CA TYR A 140 13.65 -3.89 -8.67
C TYR A 140 14.51 -2.66 -8.97
N PHE A 141 14.67 -1.81 -7.95
CA PHE A 141 15.54 -0.65 -7.93
C PHE A 141 16.79 -0.98 -7.10
N PRO A 142 17.96 -1.13 -7.72
CA PRO A 142 19.24 -1.24 -7.02
C PRO A 142 19.55 0.00 -6.14
N PRO A 143 20.63 -0.04 -5.33
CA PRO A 143 21.13 1.14 -4.65
C PRO A 143 21.40 2.29 -5.62
N GLY A 144 20.92 3.49 -5.32
CA GLY A 144 21.00 4.64 -6.20
C GLY A 144 20.00 5.72 -5.80
N ARG A 145 20.13 6.91 -6.39
CA ARG A 145 19.17 8.01 -6.27
C ARG A 145 18.49 8.21 -7.62
N TYR A 146 17.17 8.06 -7.65
CA TYR A 146 16.37 8.11 -8.87
C TYR A 146 15.51 9.38 -8.86
N LEU A 147 15.77 10.29 -9.79
CA LEU A 147 15.01 11.54 -9.93
C LEU A 147 13.74 11.27 -10.76
N LEU A 148 12.59 11.40 -10.12
CA LEU A 148 11.28 11.20 -10.72
C LEU A 148 10.62 12.56 -10.99
N GLU A 149 10.97 13.19 -12.11
CA GLU A 149 10.47 14.50 -12.58
C GLU A 149 8.97 14.52 -12.91
N ARG A 150 8.34 13.34 -12.88
CA ARG A 150 6.91 13.10 -13.00
C ARG A 150 6.51 11.95 -12.08
N THR A 151 5.22 11.74 -11.88
CA THR A 151 4.66 10.62 -11.10
C THR A 151 4.58 9.34 -11.96
N PRO A 152 5.40 8.31 -11.71
CA PRO A 152 5.17 6.97 -12.27
C PRO A 152 3.93 6.33 -11.64
N LEU A 153 3.20 5.52 -12.43
CA LEU A 153 1.94 4.90 -12.01
C LEU A 153 2.11 3.38 -11.92
N ILE A 154 1.88 2.82 -10.75
CA ILE A 154 2.00 1.39 -10.47
C ILE A 154 0.69 0.69 -10.88
N GLY A 155 0.78 -0.37 -11.69
CA GLY A 155 -0.38 -1.17 -12.10
C GLY A 155 -0.71 -2.31 -11.13
N ASP A 156 -1.73 -3.09 -11.46
CA ASP A 156 -2.12 -4.27 -10.66
C ASP A 156 -0.97 -5.27 -10.50
N ASP A 157 -1.02 -6.03 -9.40
CA ASP A 157 -0.13 -7.17 -9.13
C ASP A 157 1.37 -6.84 -9.25
N THR A 158 1.73 -5.58 -8.97
CA THR A 158 3.08 -5.04 -9.15
C THR A 158 3.72 -4.67 -7.82
N ILE A 159 4.95 -5.11 -7.58
CA ILE A 159 5.76 -4.75 -6.41
C ILE A 159 6.93 -3.89 -6.87
N LEU A 160 7.02 -2.67 -6.37
CA LEU A 160 8.21 -1.84 -6.49
C LEU A 160 9.12 -2.12 -5.29
N GLN A 161 10.31 -2.64 -5.54
CA GLN A 161 11.23 -3.11 -4.51
C GLN A 161 12.56 -2.35 -4.60
N GLY A 162 12.98 -1.70 -3.52
CA GLY A 162 14.32 -1.12 -3.39
C GLY A 162 15.33 -2.07 -2.72
N ALA A 163 16.54 -1.55 -2.53
CA ALA A 163 17.64 -2.19 -1.81
C ALA A 163 17.79 -1.65 -0.37
N GLY A 164 16.67 -1.32 0.28
CA GLY A 164 16.61 -0.67 1.59
C GLY A 164 16.88 0.84 1.50
N PRO A 165 17.41 1.45 2.58
CA PRO A 165 17.71 2.89 2.63
C PRO A 165 18.70 3.41 1.57
N ALA A 166 19.37 2.51 0.85
CA ALA A 166 20.32 2.84 -0.20
C ALA A 166 19.66 3.13 -1.56
N THR A 167 18.39 2.76 -1.74
CA THR A 167 17.57 3.17 -2.88
C THR A 167 16.77 4.40 -2.46
N VAL A 168 17.02 5.53 -3.13
CA VAL A 168 16.38 6.82 -2.83
C VAL A 168 15.54 7.25 -4.01
N LEU A 169 14.26 7.56 -3.75
CA LEU A 169 13.37 8.19 -4.70
C LEU A 169 13.22 9.67 -4.34
N GLU A 170 13.46 10.53 -5.32
CA GLU A 170 13.32 11.98 -5.21
C GLU A 170 12.35 12.47 -6.28
N GLY A 171 11.48 13.42 -5.94
CA GLY A 171 10.39 13.87 -6.80
C GLY A 171 10.48 15.36 -7.11
N PRO A 172 11.42 15.80 -7.96
CA PRO A 172 11.50 17.21 -8.32
C PRO A 172 10.21 17.64 -9.03
N ARG A 173 9.69 18.83 -8.71
CA ARG A 173 8.49 19.41 -9.32
C ARG A 173 8.78 20.84 -9.80
N PRO A 174 8.19 21.26 -10.92
CA PRO A 174 8.28 22.66 -11.30
C PRO A 174 7.55 23.53 -10.27
N GLU A 175 7.98 24.79 -10.17
CA GLU A 175 7.31 25.80 -9.35
C GLU A 175 5.80 25.81 -9.67
N SER A 176 4.96 25.87 -8.63
CA SER A 176 3.48 25.77 -8.64
C SER A 176 2.87 24.38 -8.81
N GLU A 177 3.67 23.33 -8.99
CA GLU A 177 3.22 21.92 -9.05
C GLU A 177 3.74 21.11 -7.85
N GLU A 178 4.18 21.79 -6.79
CA GLU A 178 4.65 21.16 -5.57
C GLU A 178 3.52 20.38 -4.87
N GLY A 179 3.88 19.30 -4.17
CA GLY A 179 2.93 18.50 -3.41
C GLY A 179 2.14 17.47 -4.24
N ARG A 180 2.33 17.41 -5.56
CA ARG A 180 1.86 16.29 -6.40
C ARG A 180 2.58 14.99 -6.00
N ALA A 181 1.94 13.83 -6.13
CA ALA A 181 2.50 12.56 -5.66
C ALA A 181 3.83 12.18 -6.34
N LEU A 182 4.76 11.58 -5.61
CA LEU A 182 6.01 10.99 -6.08
C LEU A 182 5.72 9.68 -6.80
N LEU A 183 4.91 8.83 -6.16
CA LEU A 183 4.41 7.56 -6.70
C LEU A 183 2.90 7.48 -6.46
N SER A 184 2.17 6.94 -7.43
CA SER A 184 0.75 6.60 -7.26
C SER A 184 0.40 5.38 -8.10
N ASN A 185 -0.86 4.97 -8.09
CA ASN A 185 -1.36 3.83 -8.86
C ASN A 185 -2.01 4.24 -10.17
N ARG A 186 -2.08 3.30 -11.12
CA ARG A 186 -2.99 3.41 -12.27
C ARG A 186 -4.43 3.49 -11.75
N GLY A 187 -5.27 4.26 -12.43
CA GLY A 187 -6.66 4.49 -12.01
C GLY A 187 -6.79 5.28 -10.70
N PHE A 188 -5.80 6.12 -10.35
CA PHE A 188 -5.90 7.04 -9.21
C PHE A 188 -7.08 8.01 -9.31
N ASP A 189 -7.62 8.22 -10.52
CA ASP A 189 -8.77 9.06 -10.83
C ASP A 189 -10.06 8.23 -11.05
N ALA A 190 -10.04 6.93 -10.74
CA ALA A 190 -11.23 6.11 -10.76
C ALA A 190 -12.20 6.51 -9.64
N THR A 191 -13.40 5.91 -9.65
CA THR A 191 -14.36 6.01 -8.56
C THR A 191 -14.36 4.73 -7.72
N GLY A 192 -14.84 4.79 -6.49
CA GLY A 192 -14.87 3.64 -5.61
C GLY A 192 -13.45 3.13 -5.35
N TYR A 193 -13.25 1.83 -5.55
CA TYR A 193 -11.95 1.20 -5.38
C TYR A 193 -11.47 0.56 -6.70
N ASP A 194 -11.81 1.19 -7.83
CA ASP A 194 -11.52 0.69 -9.17
C ASP A 194 -10.12 1.12 -9.69
N GLY A 195 -9.31 1.78 -8.86
CA GLY A 195 -7.89 1.96 -9.09
C GLY A 195 -7.11 0.65 -8.96
N ALA A 196 -5.81 0.68 -9.28
CA ALA A 196 -4.99 -0.52 -9.27
C ALA A 196 -4.99 -1.21 -7.90
N SER A 197 -4.92 -2.54 -7.95
CA SER A 197 -5.06 -3.42 -6.81
C SER A 197 -3.89 -4.38 -6.65
N ASN A 198 -3.66 -4.87 -5.43
CA ASN A 198 -2.64 -5.87 -5.11
C ASN A 198 -1.21 -5.42 -5.46
N TRP A 199 -0.88 -4.17 -5.17
CA TRP A 199 0.45 -3.61 -5.43
C TRP A 199 1.17 -3.22 -4.15
N ALA A 200 2.50 -3.06 -4.25
CA ALA A 200 3.32 -2.74 -3.09
C ALA A 200 4.51 -1.85 -3.44
N VAL A 201 4.99 -1.12 -2.43
CA VAL A 201 6.27 -0.41 -2.46
C VAL A 201 7.06 -0.84 -1.22
N ARG A 202 8.31 -1.28 -1.41
CA ARG A 202 9.08 -1.92 -0.34
C ARG A 202 10.53 -1.51 -0.30
N ASP A 203 11.07 -1.42 0.91
CA ASP A 203 12.51 -1.31 1.20
C ASP A 203 13.19 -0.18 0.42
N LEU A 204 12.70 1.04 0.59
CA LEU A 204 13.28 2.21 -0.08
C LEU A 204 13.16 3.47 0.76
N ARG A 205 13.92 4.48 0.35
CA ARG A 205 13.94 5.81 0.95
C ARG A 205 13.21 6.82 0.08
N ILE A 206 12.45 7.71 0.70
CA ILE A 206 11.79 8.86 0.08
C ILE A 206 12.51 10.12 0.56
N ASP A 207 13.02 10.92 -0.37
CA ASP A 207 13.65 12.22 -0.11
C ASP A 207 13.15 13.20 -1.16
N ALA A 208 11.95 13.74 -0.95
CA ALA A 208 11.15 14.36 -1.99
C ALA A 208 10.58 15.72 -1.51
N PRO A 209 11.45 16.74 -1.28
CA PRO A 209 11.06 18.02 -0.71
C PRO A 209 10.03 18.81 -1.53
N GLU A 210 9.82 18.47 -2.80
CA GLU A 210 8.92 19.17 -3.73
C GLU A 210 7.64 18.37 -4.03
N SER A 211 7.49 17.15 -3.50
CA SER A 211 6.36 16.28 -3.80
C SER A 211 5.75 15.67 -2.53
N THR A 212 4.50 15.24 -2.60
CA THR A 212 3.96 14.24 -1.66
C THR A 212 4.56 12.88 -2.01
N GLY A 213 4.73 11.97 -1.06
CA GLY A 213 5.41 10.70 -1.26
C GLY A 213 4.55 9.68 -2.01
N ILE A 214 4.27 8.54 -1.37
CA ILE A 214 3.47 7.47 -1.95
C ILE A 214 1.99 7.76 -1.68
N MET A 215 1.20 7.87 -2.76
CA MET A 215 -0.23 8.17 -2.69
C MET A 215 -1.07 7.06 -3.34
N PRO A 216 -1.50 6.04 -2.57
CA PRO A 216 -2.57 5.15 -2.99
C PRO A 216 -3.88 5.94 -3.10
N ALA A 217 -4.53 5.88 -4.26
CA ALA A 217 -5.76 6.60 -4.55
C ALA A 217 -6.78 5.68 -5.24
N HIS A 218 -7.99 5.56 -4.66
CA HIS A 218 -9.02 4.61 -5.12
C HIS A 218 -8.51 3.17 -5.28
N ALA A 219 -7.48 2.80 -4.51
CA ALA A 219 -6.79 1.53 -4.63
C ALA A 219 -7.35 0.49 -3.65
N GLU A 220 -7.03 -0.78 -3.92
CA GLU A 220 -7.35 -1.90 -3.04
C GLU A 220 -6.14 -2.81 -2.81
N ASN A 221 -5.95 -3.30 -1.57
CA ASN A 221 -4.90 -4.27 -1.21
C ASN A 221 -3.50 -3.73 -1.50
N VAL A 222 -3.13 -2.64 -0.83
CA VAL A 222 -1.84 -1.98 -1.00
C VAL A 222 -0.94 -2.27 0.19
N ARG A 223 0.33 -2.58 -0.06
CA ARG A 223 1.31 -2.87 0.99
C ARG A 223 2.55 -1.99 0.86
N LEU A 224 2.76 -1.11 1.83
CA LEU A 224 3.91 -0.24 1.93
C LEU A 224 4.80 -0.76 3.06
N GLU A 225 6.02 -1.20 2.76
CA GLU A 225 6.89 -1.84 3.74
C GLU A 225 8.30 -1.29 3.74
N GLY A 226 8.93 -1.19 4.90
CA GLY A 226 10.34 -0.82 4.95
C GLY A 226 10.59 0.56 4.34
N ILE A 227 9.73 1.53 4.63
CA ILE A 227 9.76 2.87 4.02
C ILE A 227 10.52 3.83 4.94
N TYR A 228 11.54 4.49 4.39
CA TYR A 228 12.39 5.44 5.11
C TYR A 228 12.13 6.85 4.57
N GLY A 229 11.48 7.71 5.34
CA GLY A 229 11.18 9.09 4.98
C GLY A 229 12.24 10.08 5.46
N ASP A 230 12.71 10.95 4.56
CA ASP A 230 13.50 12.14 4.85
C ASP A 230 12.66 13.43 4.67
N ARG A 231 13.01 14.25 3.67
CA ARG A 231 12.37 15.52 3.34
C ARG A 231 11.12 15.25 2.53
N ILE A 232 10.08 16.01 2.82
CA ILE A 232 8.81 15.88 2.13
C ILE A 232 8.07 17.20 2.07
N TYR A 233 7.28 17.39 1.03
CA TYR A 233 6.48 18.61 0.89
C TYR A 233 5.26 18.58 1.80
N TYR A 234 4.40 17.55 1.72
CA TYR A 234 3.26 17.37 2.64
C TYR A 234 3.37 16.09 3.46
N HIS A 235 3.24 14.93 2.81
CA HIS A 235 3.15 13.62 3.46
C HIS A 235 4.09 12.61 2.79
N HIS A 236 4.73 11.71 3.55
CA HIS A 236 5.47 10.58 2.95
C HIS A 236 4.50 9.52 2.43
N VAL A 237 3.40 9.32 3.15
CA VAL A 237 2.33 8.41 2.77
C VAL A 237 1.02 9.16 2.93
N ASP A 238 0.23 9.20 1.85
CA ASP A 238 -1.10 9.78 1.84
C ASP A 238 -2.08 8.77 1.25
N VAL A 239 -2.83 8.08 2.12
CA VAL A 239 -3.80 7.06 1.71
C VAL A 239 -5.12 7.74 1.41
N VAL A 240 -5.47 7.84 0.13
CA VAL A 240 -6.61 8.62 -0.34
C VAL A 240 -7.71 7.71 -0.86
N SER A 241 -8.90 7.76 -0.27
CA SER A 241 -10.09 7.00 -0.69
C SER A 241 -9.81 5.53 -1.06
N SER A 242 -8.97 4.85 -0.28
CA SER A 242 -8.45 3.50 -0.59
C SER A 242 -8.82 2.48 0.48
N LYS A 243 -8.83 1.19 0.14
CA LYS A 243 -9.12 0.13 1.12
C LYS A 243 -8.04 -0.94 1.23
N ASN A 244 -7.94 -1.54 2.42
CA ASN A 244 -6.99 -2.62 2.70
C ASN A 244 -5.55 -2.17 2.46
N VAL A 245 -5.16 -1.02 3.02
CA VAL A 245 -3.81 -0.48 2.91
C VAL A 245 -3.04 -0.75 4.19
N THR A 246 -1.90 -1.42 4.08
CA THR A 246 -1.00 -1.66 5.22
C THR A 246 0.30 -0.91 5.02
N VAL A 247 0.68 -0.11 6.01
CA VAL A 247 1.99 0.53 6.15
C VAL A 247 2.69 -0.14 7.33
N ASP A 248 3.78 -0.86 7.07
CA ASP A 248 4.48 -1.68 8.08
C ASP A 248 5.99 -1.47 8.01
N GLY A 249 6.63 -1.11 9.12
CA GLY A 249 8.06 -0.76 9.10
C GLY A 249 8.29 0.58 8.42
N TYR A 250 7.86 1.66 9.07
CA TYR A 250 7.97 3.03 8.57
C TYR A 250 8.82 3.90 9.48
N TRP A 251 9.81 4.61 8.93
CA TRP A 251 10.71 5.49 9.69
C TRP A 251 10.80 6.86 9.05
N ALA A 252 10.28 7.89 9.71
CA ALA A 252 10.45 9.29 9.34
C ALA A 252 11.42 9.95 10.34
N THR A 253 12.72 9.89 10.06
CA THR A 253 13.78 10.22 11.06
C THR A 253 14.63 11.43 10.69
N ARG A 254 14.34 12.10 9.55
CA ARG A 254 15.10 13.28 9.09
C ARG A 254 14.19 14.28 8.41
N GLY A 255 13.83 15.36 9.09
CA GLY A 255 13.17 16.49 8.46
C GLY A 255 14.17 17.51 7.91
N GLY A 256 13.97 17.95 6.68
CA GLY A 256 14.65 19.10 6.09
C GLY A 256 13.64 20.15 5.62
N GLU A 257 14.06 21.06 4.74
CA GLU A 257 13.21 22.13 4.20
C GLU A 257 12.01 21.52 3.45
N GLY A 258 10.80 21.76 3.98
CA GLY A 258 9.52 21.30 3.44
C GLY A 258 8.38 21.64 4.40
N ASP A 259 7.23 22.06 3.89
CA ASP A 259 6.05 22.48 4.65
C ASP A 259 5.20 21.26 5.09
N SER A 260 5.87 20.22 5.59
CA SER A 260 5.23 18.95 5.94
C SER A 260 4.21 19.15 7.05
N ASP A 261 2.95 18.82 6.74
CA ASP A 261 1.84 18.88 7.68
C ASP A 261 1.83 17.62 8.58
N ALA A 262 1.88 16.44 7.95
CA ALA A 262 1.91 15.15 8.63
C ALA A 262 2.67 14.11 7.80
N PRO A 263 3.68 13.38 8.33
CA PRO A 263 4.37 12.34 7.56
C PRO A 263 3.46 11.21 7.05
N VAL A 264 2.39 10.87 7.78
CA VAL A 264 1.39 9.89 7.36
C VAL A 264 -0.01 10.48 7.45
N GLN A 265 -0.78 10.34 6.38
CA GLN A 265 -2.17 10.77 6.30
C GLN A 265 -3.09 9.64 5.81
N PHE A 266 -4.27 9.55 6.42
CA PHE A 266 -5.42 8.81 5.92
C PHE A 266 -6.50 9.83 5.53
N ASP A 267 -6.74 9.97 4.24
CA ASP A 267 -7.56 11.02 3.65
C ASP A 267 -8.73 10.46 2.84
N ASN A 268 -9.75 11.30 2.63
CA ASN A 268 -10.88 11.03 1.76
C ASN A 268 -11.02 12.13 0.72
N GLN A 269 -11.34 11.76 -0.52
CA GLN A 269 -11.72 12.75 -1.53
C GLN A 269 -13.23 12.99 -1.49
N ASN A 270 -13.63 13.86 -0.58
CA ASN A 270 -15.00 14.34 -0.47
C ASN A 270 -15.32 15.35 -1.58
N ALA A 271 -16.60 15.49 -1.91
CA ALA A 271 -17.05 16.42 -2.94
C ALA A 271 -16.55 17.86 -2.69
N GLY A 272 -15.74 18.39 -3.60
CA GLY A 272 -15.23 19.76 -3.55
C GLY A 272 -13.96 19.93 -2.72
N THR A 273 -13.27 18.84 -2.40
CA THR A 273 -12.00 18.83 -1.65
C THR A 273 -10.80 18.41 -2.51
N GLY A 274 -11.03 18.19 -3.81
CA GLY A 274 -10.08 17.66 -4.78
C GLY A 274 -8.77 18.43 -4.91
N VAL A 275 -7.80 18.08 -4.08
CA VAL A 275 -6.43 18.65 -4.12
C VAL A 275 -5.36 17.59 -4.34
N ASN A 276 -5.64 16.33 -4.03
CA ASN A 276 -4.70 15.23 -4.24
C ASN A 276 -4.59 14.90 -5.73
N GLY A 277 -3.38 14.67 -6.22
CA GLY A 277 -3.16 14.50 -7.65
C GLY A 277 -1.73 14.12 -8.02
N VAL A 278 -1.58 13.82 -9.31
CA VAL A 278 -0.33 13.38 -9.93
C VAL A 278 0.15 14.42 -10.94
N TRP A 279 1.45 14.44 -11.20
CA TRP A 279 2.08 15.25 -12.23
C TRP A 279 2.58 14.34 -13.37
N ASP A 280 2.05 14.49 -14.59
CA ASP A 280 2.43 13.62 -15.71
C ASP A 280 3.70 14.07 -16.46
N GLY A 281 4.35 15.15 -16.00
CA GLY A 281 5.46 15.81 -16.68
C GLY A 281 5.02 17.01 -17.53
N LYS A 282 3.71 17.24 -17.70
CA LYS A 282 3.14 18.32 -18.50
C LYS A 282 1.97 19.02 -17.84
N ARG A 283 1.15 18.27 -17.11
CA ARG A 283 -0.04 18.77 -16.41
C ARG A 283 -0.32 17.95 -15.16
N GLU A 284 -0.99 18.61 -14.22
CA GLU A 284 -1.63 17.93 -13.12
C GLU A 284 -2.87 17.15 -13.57
N SER A 285 -3.14 16.05 -12.87
CA SER A 285 -4.42 15.35 -12.88
C SER A 285 -4.81 15.04 -11.45
N LEU A 286 -6.06 15.32 -11.09
CA LEU A 286 -6.55 15.17 -9.72
C LEU A 286 -7.19 13.80 -9.51
N VAL A 287 -7.12 13.30 -8.28
CA VAL A 287 -7.91 12.17 -7.80
C VAL A 287 -9.39 12.57 -7.84
N THR A 288 -10.27 11.61 -8.13
CA THR A 288 -11.70 11.89 -8.29
C THR A 288 -12.40 12.10 -6.93
N ASP A 289 -13.15 13.20 -6.81
CA ASP A 289 -13.97 13.49 -5.64
C ASP A 289 -15.32 12.76 -5.71
N ASP A 290 -15.40 11.56 -5.15
CA ASP A 290 -16.65 10.78 -5.11
C ASP A 290 -17.14 10.41 -3.70
N GLY A 291 -16.41 10.83 -2.67
CA GLY A 291 -16.73 10.52 -1.27
C GLY A 291 -16.47 9.07 -0.89
N THR A 292 -15.66 8.33 -1.66
CA THR A 292 -15.26 6.97 -1.29
C THR A 292 -14.46 6.97 0.01
N PRO A 293 -14.87 6.18 1.01
CA PRO A 293 -14.15 5.99 2.26
C PRO A 293 -12.75 5.41 2.10
N THR A 294 -11.78 5.95 2.82
CA THR A 294 -10.54 5.26 3.20
C THR A 294 -10.86 4.31 4.33
N ARG A 295 -10.61 3.01 4.13
CA ARG A 295 -11.03 2.02 5.12
C ARG A 295 -10.19 0.76 5.24
N ASN A 296 -10.27 0.12 6.41
CA ASN A 296 -9.51 -1.10 6.72
C ASN A 296 -8.01 -0.89 6.45
N CYS A 297 -7.44 0.15 7.04
CA CYS A 297 -6.03 0.48 6.86
C CYS A 297 -5.27 0.39 8.17
N THR A 298 -4.01 -0.01 8.08
CA THR A 298 -3.14 -0.21 9.25
C THR A 298 -1.84 0.54 9.05
N LEU A 299 -1.42 1.30 10.06
CA LEU A 299 -0.06 1.77 10.26
C LEU A 299 0.52 1.00 11.45
N ALA A 300 1.56 0.20 11.22
CA ALA A 300 2.20 -0.63 12.24
C ALA A 300 3.73 -0.51 12.21
N ASN A 301 4.38 -0.80 13.35
CA ASN A 301 5.83 -0.88 13.49
C ASN A 301 6.54 0.37 12.94
N PHE A 302 6.26 1.52 13.54
CA PHE A 302 6.68 2.80 12.98
C PHE A 302 7.39 3.74 13.96
N GLU A 303 8.20 4.63 13.42
CA GLU A 303 8.89 5.69 14.14
C GLU A 303 8.78 7.01 13.36
N ILE A 304 8.20 8.02 13.99
CA ILE A 304 8.08 9.38 13.49
C ILE A 304 8.88 10.26 14.45
N ASP A 305 10.13 10.56 14.07
CA ASP A 305 11.04 11.49 14.73
C ASP A 305 11.61 12.52 13.72
N PRO A 306 10.73 13.36 13.14
CA PRO A 306 11.11 14.27 12.06
C PRO A 306 11.72 15.57 12.60
N THR A 307 12.94 15.88 12.18
CA THR A 307 13.66 17.09 12.61
C THR A 307 13.13 18.41 12.01
N ASN A 308 12.14 18.38 11.12
CA ASN A 308 11.50 19.56 10.53
C ASN A 308 10.27 20.03 11.33
N GLY A 309 9.88 19.32 12.40
CA GLY A 309 8.80 19.72 13.29
C GLY A 309 7.45 19.86 12.58
N PRO A 310 6.93 18.80 11.93
CA PRO A 310 5.61 18.84 11.30
C PRO A 310 4.52 19.15 12.31
N GLU A 311 3.36 19.62 11.86
CA GLU A 311 2.24 19.90 12.76
C GLU A 311 1.75 18.61 13.44
N TYR A 312 1.63 17.53 12.65
CA TYR A 312 1.12 16.25 13.10
C TYR A 312 2.08 15.08 12.80
N GLY A 313 1.94 13.99 13.53
CA GLY A 313 2.62 12.72 13.19
C GLY A 313 1.77 11.90 12.23
N VAL A 314 0.55 11.57 12.67
CA VAL A 314 -0.47 10.87 11.88
C VAL A 314 -1.74 11.71 11.82
N HIS A 315 -2.29 11.88 10.62
CA HIS A 315 -3.49 12.70 10.39
C HIS A 315 -4.62 11.89 9.73
N LEU A 316 -5.79 11.88 10.36
CA LEU A 316 -7.05 11.44 9.77
C LEU A 316 -7.77 12.67 9.22
N HIS A 317 -7.68 12.85 7.91
CA HIS A 317 -8.16 14.03 7.22
C HIS A 317 -9.55 13.80 6.63
N ARG A 318 -10.44 14.77 6.83
CA ARG A 318 -11.82 14.82 6.30
C ARG A 318 -12.75 13.67 6.74
N ASP A 319 -13.99 13.71 6.25
CA ASP A 319 -15.07 12.78 6.59
C ASP A 319 -14.98 11.45 5.85
N GLY A 320 -15.30 10.35 6.54
CA GLY A 320 -15.61 9.06 5.92
C GLY A 320 -14.60 7.96 6.22
N THR A 321 -13.57 8.20 7.01
CA THR A 321 -12.58 7.17 7.36
C THR A 321 -13.18 6.06 8.23
N GLU A 322 -12.89 4.79 7.95
CA GLU A 322 -13.46 3.64 8.67
C GLU A 322 -12.42 2.54 8.95
N SER A 323 -12.43 1.91 10.13
CA SER A 323 -11.57 0.74 10.44
C SER A 323 -10.08 1.05 10.24
N ILE A 324 -9.57 2.03 10.99
CA ILE A 324 -8.14 2.40 10.95
C ILE A 324 -7.45 1.90 12.20
N THR A 325 -6.32 1.24 12.02
CA THR A 325 -5.45 0.78 13.11
C THR A 325 -4.12 1.52 13.05
N ILE A 326 -3.71 2.11 14.17
CA ILE A 326 -2.40 2.71 14.37
C ILE A 326 -1.77 1.97 15.55
N GLU A 327 -0.74 1.16 15.30
CA GLU A 327 -0.19 0.27 16.33
C GLU A 327 1.34 0.19 16.36
N ASP A 328 1.88 -0.21 17.52
CA ASP A 328 3.31 -0.50 17.71
C ASP A 328 4.23 0.61 17.20
N GLY A 329 4.01 1.83 17.71
CA GLY A 329 4.59 3.04 17.14
C GLY A 329 5.20 4.02 18.12
N TYR A 330 6.07 4.88 17.60
CA TYR A 330 6.68 5.99 18.32
C TYR A 330 6.54 7.29 17.53
N ILE A 331 6.07 8.37 18.16
CA ILE A 331 5.88 9.69 17.56
C ILE A 331 6.45 10.77 18.47
N THR A 332 7.32 11.63 17.94
CA THR A 332 7.91 12.75 18.68
C THR A 332 8.07 14.01 17.85
N GLY A 333 8.22 15.14 18.53
CA GLY A 333 8.61 16.42 17.92
C GLY A 333 7.52 17.12 17.11
N CYS A 334 6.27 16.67 17.15
CA CYS A 334 5.17 17.32 16.41
C CYS A 334 4.76 18.65 17.07
N GLY A 335 4.63 19.70 16.25
CA GLY A 335 4.32 21.06 16.68
C GLY A 335 2.90 21.25 17.21
N TYR A 336 1.97 20.35 16.86
CA TYR A 336 0.59 20.40 17.35
C TYR A 336 0.14 19.12 18.06
N ALA A 337 0.13 17.95 17.39
CA ALA A 337 -0.32 16.70 17.98
C ALA A 337 0.33 15.47 17.35
N ALA A 338 0.65 14.44 18.13
CA ALA A 338 1.18 13.19 17.58
C ALA A 338 0.17 12.50 16.65
N ILE A 339 -1.09 12.37 17.09
CA ILE A 339 -2.19 11.83 16.26
C ILE A 339 -3.33 12.84 16.23
N ARG A 340 -3.77 13.19 15.02
CA ARG A 340 -4.79 14.21 14.75
C ARG A 340 -5.93 13.63 13.92
N ALA A 341 -7.17 14.00 14.25
CA ALA A 341 -8.30 13.88 13.32
C ALA A 341 -9.05 15.20 13.23
N ASP A 342 -9.49 15.62 12.06
CA ASP A 342 -10.08 16.96 11.88
C ASP A 342 -11.28 17.28 12.79
N THR A 343 -11.45 18.57 13.05
CA THR A 343 -12.63 19.03 13.78
C THR A 343 -13.85 18.94 12.88
N GLY A 344 -14.93 18.38 13.41
CA GLY A 344 -16.15 18.10 12.66
C GLY A 344 -16.09 16.81 11.86
N SER A 345 -14.92 16.17 11.72
CA SER A 345 -14.84 14.99 10.87
C SER A 345 -15.49 13.77 11.50
N ARG A 346 -16.19 12.96 10.70
CA ARG A 346 -16.84 11.72 11.14
C ARG A 346 -16.08 10.52 10.60
N PHE A 347 -15.75 9.61 11.51
CA PHE A 347 -15.08 8.36 11.25
C PHE A 347 -15.52 7.30 12.26
N SER A 348 -15.23 6.03 11.96
CA SER A 348 -15.60 4.92 12.84
C SER A 348 -14.55 3.84 12.92
N ASP A 349 -14.57 3.08 14.02
CA ASP A 349 -13.69 1.92 14.21
C ASP A 349 -12.20 2.33 14.14
N LEU A 350 -11.82 3.29 15.00
CA LEU A 350 -10.43 3.72 15.14
C LEU A 350 -9.78 2.96 16.30
N THR A 351 -8.69 2.27 16.02
CA THR A 351 -7.83 1.60 17.02
C THR A 351 -6.47 2.29 17.08
N ILE A 352 -6.06 2.67 18.28
CA ILE A 352 -4.70 3.15 18.59
C ILE A 352 -4.14 2.27 19.70
N ASP A 353 -3.17 1.41 19.40
CA ASP A 353 -2.63 0.44 20.36
C ASP A 353 -1.10 0.51 20.46
N ALA A 354 -0.55 0.41 21.67
CA ALA A 354 0.89 0.33 21.88
C ALA A 354 1.70 1.50 21.25
N VAL A 355 1.13 2.71 21.21
CA VAL A 355 1.79 3.91 20.66
C VAL A 355 2.37 4.79 21.76
N SER A 356 3.61 5.27 21.55
CA SER A 356 4.27 6.26 22.39
C SER A 356 4.30 7.63 21.70
N CYS A 357 3.56 8.59 22.25
CA CYS A 357 3.53 9.99 21.81
C CYS A 357 4.37 10.85 22.78
N ILE A 358 5.64 11.08 22.46
CA ILE A 358 6.62 11.68 23.37
C ILE A 358 7.09 13.05 22.87
N ASP A 359 7.15 14.06 23.75
CA ASP A 359 7.63 15.41 23.47
C ASP A 359 6.93 16.10 22.28
N ASN A 360 5.62 15.85 22.17
CA ASN A 360 4.74 16.54 21.24
C ASN A 360 3.98 17.65 21.98
N ALA A 361 3.50 18.67 21.26
CA ALA A 361 2.66 19.70 21.89
C ALA A 361 1.38 19.11 22.49
N ARG A 362 0.81 18.08 21.86
CA ARG A 362 -0.30 17.24 22.33
C ARG A 362 -0.04 15.77 21.98
N GLY A 363 -0.61 14.84 22.74
CA GLY A 363 -0.58 13.42 22.40
C GLY A 363 -1.57 13.09 21.28
N ILE A 364 -2.82 12.80 21.65
CA ILE A 364 -3.88 12.40 20.72
C ILE A 364 -4.97 13.47 20.74
N SER A 365 -5.31 14.03 19.58
CA SER A 365 -6.32 15.08 19.43
C SER A 365 -7.28 14.80 18.27
N LEU A 366 -8.38 14.11 18.58
CA LEU A 366 -9.34 13.63 17.56
C LEU A 366 -10.35 14.68 17.10
N GLY A 367 -10.19 15.95 17.46
CA GLY A 367 -11.07 17.04 17.02
C GLY A 367 -12.48 16.97 17.62
N HIS A 368 -13.13 18.13 17.70
CA HIS A 368 -14.48 18.23 18.26
C HIS A 368 -15.53 17.86 17.22
N VAL A 369 -16.48 17.01 17.58
CA VAL A 369 -17.74 16.81 16.86
C VAL A 369 -18.80 16.42 17.88
N ALA A 370 -20.04 16.89 17.69
CA ALA A 370 -21.10 16.66 18.67
C ALA A 370 -21.64 15.23 18.64
N ASP A 371 -21.59 14.55 17.48
CA ASP A 371 -22.08 13.19 17.30
C ASP A 371 -21.57 12.56 16.00
N GLY A 372 -21.89 11.27 15.83
CA GLY A 372 -21.75 10.56 14.57
C GLY A 372 -20.44 9.81 14.39
N ARG A 373 -19.56 9.78 15.40
CA ARG A 373 -18.46 8.83 15.47
C ARG A 373 -18.89 7.61 16.28
N ARG A 374 -18.26 6.47 16.02
CA ARG A 374 -18.51 5.22 16.74
C ARG A 374 -17.24 4.41 16.87
N GLU A 375 -17.17 3.57 17.90
CA GLU A 375 -16.14 2.54 18.05
C GLU A 375 -14.72 3.12 18.07
N LEU A 376 -14.34 3.71 19.20
CA LEU A 376 -12.95 4.12 19.47
C LEU A 376 -12.30 3.12 20.42
N THR A 377 -11.12 2.62 20.07
CA THR A 377 -10.25 1.85 20.97
C THR A 377 -8.90 2.55 21.11
N ILE A 378 -8.51 2.89 22.33
CA ILE A 378 -7.17 3.37 22.66
C ILE A 378 -6.61 2.46 23.75
N SER A 379 -5.51 1.76 23.49
CA SER A 379 -4.91 0.85 24.47
C SER A 379 -3.39 0.94 24.52
N ASN A 380 -2.83 0.74 25.72
CA ASN A 380 -1.38 0.63 25.92
C ASN A 380 -0.58 1.85 25.41
N VAL A 381 -1.17 3.04 25.47
CA VAL A 381 -0.58 4.29 24.96
C VAL A 381 0.20 5.03 26.05
N THR A 382 1.36 5.58 25.70
CA THR A 382 2.07 6.55 26.54
C THR A 382 2.06 7.92 25.86
N ILE A 383 1.60 8.95 26.56
CA ILE A 383 1.68 10.35 26.15
C ILE A 383 2.55 11.07 27.17
N ARG A 384 3.69 11.61 26.74
CA ARG A 384 4.58 12.34 27.65
C ARG A 384 5.13 13.59 27.01
N THR A 385 5.24 14.68 27.75
CA THR A 385 5.99 15.86 27.32
C THR A 385 6.78 16.39 28.51
N ASP A 386 8.11 16.30 28.42
CA ASP A 386 9.03 16.72 29.49
C ASP A 386 9.31 18.24 29.47
N ASP A 387 9.02 18.91 28.34
CA ASP A 387 9.14 20.35 28.17
C ASP A 387 7.81 21.09 28.35
N ASP A 388 7.69 21.78 29.49
CA ASP A 388 6.56 22.65 29.82
C ASP A 388 6.24 23.71 28.76
N ALA A 389 7.24 24.18 28.02
CA ALA A 389 7.04 25.18 26.97
C ALA A 389 6.39 24.57 25.71
N THR A 390 6.63 23.29 25.47
CA THR A 390 6.06 22.52 24.36
C THR A 390 4.63 22.07 24.67
N ALA A 391 4.36 21.65 25.91
CA ALA A 391 3.05 21.13 26.31
C ALA A 391 1.91 22.17 26.13
N ALA A 392 0.90 21.80 25.34
CA ALA A 392 -0.24 22.63 25.00
C ALA A 392 -1.56 21.84 25.07
N GLY A 393 -2.69 22.52 25.27
CA GLY A 393 -4.01 21.89 25.19
C GLY A 393 -4.16 20.68 26.13
N SER A 394 -4.49 19.52 25.59
CA SER A 394 -4.59 18.28 26.37
C SER A 394 -3.71 17.16 25.83
N GLY A 395 -3.30 16.26 26.73
CA GLY A 395 -2.57 15.05 26.34
C GLY A 395 -3.44 14.14 25.47
N LEU A 396 -4.67 13.85 25.92
CA LEU A 396 -5.67 13.08 25.18
C LEU A 396 -6.97 13.90 25.04
N TYR A 397 -7.48 14.01 23.81
CA TYR A 397 -8.76 14.60 23.47
C TYR A 397 -9.54 13.77 22.46
N ALA A 398 -10.80 13.47 22.79
CA ALA A 398 -11.77 12.88 21.86
C ALA A 398 -13.18 13.43 22.11
N ALA A 399 -14.00 13.42 21.06
CA ALA A 399 -15.38 13.88 21.14
C ALA A 399 -16.30 13.15 20.16
N GLY A 400 -17.58 13.04 20.51
CA GLY A 400 -18.67 12.65 19.60
C GLY A 400 -18.79 11.17 19.30
N PHE A 401 -18.24 10.29 20.16
CA PHE A 401 -18.24 8.84 19.96
C PHE A 401 -19.36 8.15 20.71
N ASP A 402 -20.07 7.27 20.00
CA ASP A 402 -20.91 6.20 20.58
C ASP A 402 -20.09 4.91 20.68
N GLY A 403 -19.77 4.52 21.92
CA GLY A 403 -18.93 3.37 22.22
C GLY A 403 -17.44 3.68 22.08
N ALA A 404 -16.78 3.95 23.21
CA ALA A 404 -15.34 4.17 23.26
C ALA A 404 -14.70 3.39 24.42
N THR A 405 -13.55 2.76 24.18
CA THR A 405 -12.75 2.09 25.20
C THR A 405 -11.35 2.69 25.23
N VAL A 406 -10.93 3.16 26.40
CA VAL A 406 -9.59 3.67 26.66
C VAL A 406 -8.98 2.86 27.80
N SER A 407 -7.85 2.19 27.57
CA SER A 407 -7.25 1.29 28.54
C SER A 407 -5.73 1.37 28.63
N ASN A 408 -5.17 1.22 29.83
CA ASN A 408 -3.72 1.18 30.06
C ASN A 408 -2.99 2.39 29.45
N VAL A 409 -3.51 3.60 29.67
CA VAL A 409 -2.93 4.83 29.12
C VAL A 409 -2.19 5.61 30.21
N VAL A 410 -0.97 6.04 29.90
CA VAL A 410 -0.17 6.93 30.75
C VAL A 410 -0.08 8.30 30.07
N ILE A 411 -0.42 9.35 30.82
CA ILE A 411 -0.32 10.75 30.38
C ILE A 411 0.51 11.49 31.42
N ASP A 412 1.65 12.04 31.02
CA ASP A 412 2.60 12.69 31.91
C ASP A 412 3.14 13.98 31.27
N GLY A 413 2.77 15.14 31.81
CA GLY A 413 3.27 16.42 31.30
C GLY A 413 2.38 17.60 31.65
N ALA A 414 2.96 18.80 31.52
CA ALA A 414 2.32 20.07 31.88
C ALA A 414 1.27 20.57 30.88
N PHE A 415 0.45 19.66 30.33
CA PHE A 415 -0.71 19.99 29.51
C PHE A 415 -1.71 20.86 30.30
N THR A 416 -2.58 21.60 29.61
CA THR A 416 -3.70 22.29 30.28
C THR A 416 -4.56 21.28 31.04
N ASN A 417 -4.92 20.18 30.39
CA ASN A 417 -5.59 19.03 31.02
C ASN A 417 -4.93 17.73 30.53
N ALA A 418 -4.86 16.68 31.35
CA ALA A 418 -4.33 15.42 30.84
C ALA A 418 -5.32 14.76 29.86
N VAL A 419 -6.59 14.59 30.28
CA VAL A 419 -7.65 13.97 29.49
C VAL A 419 -8.85 14.90 29.37
N VAL A 420 -9.39 15.05 28.16
CA VAL A 420 -10.63 15.79 27.88
C VAL A 420 -11.56 14.98 26.98
N PHE A 421 -12.83 14.91 27.35
CA PHE A 421 -13.88 14.29 26.55
C PHE A 421 -15.12 15.21 26.45
N ASP A 422 -15.75 15.19 25.28
CA ASP A 422 -17.03 15.86 24.98
C ASP A 422 -17.96 14.90 24.24
N ASP A 423 -19.26 14.97 24.50
CA ASP A 423 -20.28 14.28 23.70
C ASP A 423 -19.96 12.79 23.48
N MET A 424 -19.66 12.08 24.57
CA MET A 424 -19.28 10.66 24.52
C MET A 424 -20.40 9.82 25.12
N ASP A 425 -20.83 8.78 24.40
CA ASP A 425 -21.79 7.78 24.89
C ASP A 425 -21.08 6.43 25.09
N ASP A 426 -21.43 5.72 26.18
CA ASP A 426 -20.80 4.46 26.61
C ASP A 426 -19.25 4.48 26.65
N LEU A 427 -18.66 5.54 27.21
CA LEU A 427 -17.20 5.66 27.35
C LEU A 427 -16.66 4.81 28.52
N LYS A 428 -15.76 3.87 28.23
CA LYS A 428 -15.12 2.98 29.22
C LYS A 428 -13.64 3.33 29.37
N LEU A 429 -13.24 3.68 30.58
CA LEU A 429 -11.85 4.00 30.93
C LEU A 429 -11.34 3.05 32.02
N THR A 430 -10.18 2.44 31.80
CA THR A 430 -9.54 1.56 32.79
C THR A 430 -8.01 1.65 32.78
N GLY A 431 -7.37 1.68 33.94
CA GLY A 431 -5.91 1.66 34.00
C GLY A 431 -5.26 2.95 33.51
N ILE A 432 -5.86 4.12 33.80
CA ILE A 432 -5.38 5.41 33.31
C ILE A 432 -4.55 6.13 34.37
N THR A 433 -3.34 6.56 34.03
CA THR A 433 -2.51 7.42 34.88
C THR A 433 -2.36 8.79 34.23
N ALA A 434 -2.75 9.84 34.95
CA ALA A 434 -2.63 11.23 34.53
C ALA A 434 -1.81 12.03 35.55
N THR A 435 -0.66 12.56 35.12
CA THR A 435 0.30 13.26 35.98
C THR A 435 0.66 14.64 35.39
N GLY A 436 0.79 15.65 36.26
CA GLY A 436 1.41 16.94 35.91
C GLY A 436 0.52 17.97 35.22
N ALA A 437 -0.75 17.65 34.94
CA ALA A 437 -1.65 18.58 34.24
C ALA A 437 -1.85 19.89 35.03
N ARG A 438 -1.78 21.03 34.34
CA ARG A 438 -1.89 22.38 34.94
C ARG A 438 -3.26 22.65 35.56
N HIS A 439 -4.32 22.02 35.05
CA HIS A 439 -5.68 22.16 35.59
C HIS A 439 -6.25 20.80 35.99
N GLN A 440 -6.77 20.03 35.04
CA GLN A 440 -7.58 18.86 35.33
C GLN A 440 -6.91 17.58 34.84
N ALA A 441 -6.90 16.52 35.67
CA ALA A 441 -6.41 15.21 35.24
C ALA A 441 -7.42 14.57 34.28
N PHE A 442 -8.68 14.45 34.72
CA PHE A 442 -9.79 13.93 33.94
C PHE A 442 -10.87 14.99 33.81
N ARG A 443 -11.18 15.42 32.59
CA ARG A 443 -12.23 16.40 32.32
C ARG A 443 -13.29 15.81 31.38
N PHE A 444 -14.41 15.42 31.96
CA PHE A 444 -15.64 15.09 31.23
C PHE A 444 -16.42 16.39 31.08
N ARG A 445 -16.31 17.07 29.93
CA ARG A 445 -16.64 18.50 29.85
C ARG A 445 -18.13 18.76 29.64
N GLU A 446 -18.77 18.08 28.70
CA GLU A 446 -20.20 18.23 28.38
C GLU A 446 -20.71 16.96 27.70
N GLY A 447 -21.92 16.51 28.05
CA GLY A 447 -22.60 15.42 27.34
C GLY A 447 -21.88 14.06 27.40
N VAL A 448 -21.19 13.73 28.50
CA VAL A 448 -20.41 12.49 28.59
C VAL A 448 -21.06 11.46 29.52
N ASP A 449 -21.41 10.28 29.00
CA ASP A 449 -21.70 9.08 29.81
C ASP A 449 -20.46 8.17 29.87
N ALA A 450 -19.91 7.99 31.06
CA ALA A 450 -18.64 7.30 31.23
C ALA A 450 -18.52 6.41 32.48
N THR A 451 -17.69 5.38 32.37
CA THR A 451 -17.20 4.55 33.48
C THR A 451 -15.69 4.69 33.59
N LEU A 452 -15.18 5.20 34.71
CA LEU A 452 -13.75 5.35 35.01
C LEU A 452 -13.32 4.39 36.14
N THR A 453 -12.46 3.44 35.82
CA THR A 453 -11.96 2.46 36.79
C THR A 453 -10.44 2.41 36.85
N THR A 454 -9.87 2.06 38.00
CA THR A 454 -8.42 1.82 38.15
C THR A 454 -7.59 2.99 37.60
N ALA A 455 -7.79 4.19 38.15
CA ALA A 455 -7.16 5.40 37.63
C ALA A 455 -6.29 6.10 38.68
N ARG A 456 -5.35 6.93 38.22
CA ARG A 456 -4.50 7.76 39.07
C ARG A 456 -4.47 9.18 38.52
N ALA A 457 -4.76 10.15 39.38
CA ALA A 457 -4.52 11.57 39.16
C ALA A 457 -3.43 12.03 40.14
N ALA A 458 -2.30 12.50 39.61
CA ALA A 458 -1.17 12.95 40.40
C ALA A 458 -0.70 14.35 39.95
N ASP A 459 -0.28 15.20 40.89
CA ASP A 459 0.38 16.48 40.59
C ASP A 459 -0.45 17.38 39.65
N CYS A 460 -1.77 17.44 39.86
CA CYS A 460 -2.69 18.20 39.01
C CYS A 460 -3.13 19.51 39.67
N GLY A 461 -3.11 20.60 38.92
CA GLY A 461 -3.23 21.95 39.49
C GLY A 461 -4.57 22.25 40.18
N THR A 462 -5.71 21.99 39.54
CA THR A 462 -7.03 22.36 40.08
C THR A 462 -7.85 21.19 40.58
N VAL A 463 -8.11 20.19 39.73
CA VAL A 463 -9.07 19.12 40.04
C VAL A 463 -8.58 17.78 39.48
N GLY A 464 -8.70 16.70 40.24
CA GLY A 464 -8.43 15.35 39.76
C GLY A 464 -9.46 14.91 38.72
N VAL A 465 -10.75 14.90 39.08
CA VAL A 465 -11.87 14.58 38.17
C VAL A 465 -12.88 15.72 38.12
N TYR A 466 -13.11 16.27 36.94
CA TYR A 466 -14.18 17.23 36.66
C TYR A 466 -15.28 16.57 35.82
N VAL A 467 -16.53 16.70 36.27
CA VAL A 467 -17.74 16.27 35.55
C VAL A 467 -18.59 17.51 35.28
N GLY A 468 -18.73 17.88 34.02
CA GLY A 468 -19.50 19.03 33.59
C GLY A 468 -20.95 18.73 33.24
N PRO A 469 -21.64 19.72 32.65
CA PRO A 469 -23.07 19.63 32.36
C PRO A 469 -23.44 18.41 31.54
N ASP A 470 -24.65 17.90 31.79
CA ASP A 470 -25.27 16.78 31.07
C ASP A 470 -24.39 15.52 31.00
N SER A 471 -23.41 15.41 31.90
CA SER A 471 -22.49 14.27 31.98
C SER A 471 -22.84 13.37 33.17
N SER A 472 -22.71 12.07 32.96
CA SER A 472 -22.91 11.01 33.95
C SER A 472 -21.62 10.19 34.02
N VAL A 473 -20.89 10.27 35.14
CA VAL A 473 -19.63 9.53 35.28
C VAL A 473 -19.69 8.63 36.51
N ALA A 474 -19.70 7.32 36.26
CA ALA A 474 -19.46 6.32 37.28
C ALA A 474 -17.95 6.14 37.46
N TYR A 475 -17.44 6.18 38.69
CA TYR A 475 -16.01 6.01 38.94
C TYR A 475 -15.73 5.11 40.14
N GLY A 476 -14.64 4.34 40.08
CA GLY A 476 -14.22 3.42 41.15
C GLY A 476 -12.71 3.11 41.10
N GLY A 477 -12.07 2.99 42.25
CA GLY A 477 -10.63 2.70 42.29
C GLY A 477 -9.74 3.82 41.72
N VAL A 478 -10.14 5.08 41.89
CA VAL A 478 -9.31 6.24 41.52
C VAL A 478 -8.45 6.66 42.72
N THR A 479 -7.17 6.87 42.47
CA THR A 479 -6.20 7.39 43.44
C THR A 479 -5.86 8.84 43.12
N PHE A 480 -5.74 9.66 44.17
CA PHE A 480 -5.43 11.09 44.06
C PHE A 480 -4.21 11.40 44.89
N GLU A 481 -3.22 12.05 44.29
CA GLU A 481 -1.98 12.48 44.92
C GLU A 481 -1.70 13.92 44.50
N ASP A 482 -1.49 14.81 45.47
CA ASP A 482 -1.13 16.21 45.21
C ASP A 482 -2.01 16.94 44.16
N VAL A 483 -3.32 16.68 44.22
CA VAL A 483 -4.34 17.39 43.43
C VAL A 483 -4.98 18.50 44.25
N GLY A 484 -5.31 19.63 43.61
CA GLY A 484 -5.99 20.75 44.28
C GLY A 484 -7.32 20.33 44.94
N GLN A 485 -8.16 19.62 44.18
CA GLN A 485 -9.41 19.03 44.63
C GLN A 485 -9.58 17.64 44.00
N ARG A 486 -10.28 16.72 44.67
CA ARG A 486 -10.46 15.37 44.13
C ARG A 486 -11.52 15.32 43.03
N VAL A 487 -12.73 15.78 43.32
CA VAL A 487 -13.89 15.70 42.41
C VAL A 487 -14.71 16.98 42.43
N GLU A 488 -15.04 17.48 41.24
CA GLU A 488 -15.97 18.59 41.00
C GLU A 488 -17.07 18.12 40.03
N VAL A 489 -18.34 18.37 40.36
CA VAL A 489 -19.49 18.03 39.52
C VAL A 489 -20.35 19.29 39.34
N ASP A 490 -20.49 19.76 38.11
CA ASP A 490 -21.25 20.97 37.76
C ASP A 490 -20.87 22.21 38.58
N GLY A 491 -19.59 22.37 38.89
CA GLY A 491 -19.08 23.47 39.72
C GLY A 491 -19.22 23.25 41.23
N ASP A 492 -19.92 22.20 41.65
CA ASP A 492 -20.07 21.84 43.06
C ASP A 492 -19.01 20.82 43.50
N LEU A 493 -18.35 21.13 44.62
CA LEU A 493 -17.40 20.21 45.25
C LEU A 493 -18.14 19.02 45.83
N ARG A 494 -17.70 17.80 45.48
CA ARG A 494 -18.23 16.58 46.08
C ARG A 494 -17.16 15.89 46.91
N GLU A 495 -17.57 15.39 48.08
CA GLU A 495 -16.69 14.51 48.85
C GLU A 495 -16.43 13.23 48.06
N TRP A 496 -15.18 12.77 48.12
CA TRP A 496 -14.79 11.49 47.55
C TRP A 496 -15.43 10.36 48.37
N VAL A 497 -16.52 9.79 47.88
CA VAL A 497 -17.16 8.62 48.47
C VAL A 497 -16.63 7.39 47.74
N THR A 498 -15.77 6.62 48.40
CA THR A 498 -15.38 5.29 47.92
C THR A 498 -16.59 4.37 48.03
N SER A 499 -17.16 3.94 46.90
CA SER A 499 -18.14 2.85 46.87
C SER A 499 -17.47 1.50 46.98
#